data_AF-A0A953PVC1-F1
#
_entry.id   AF-A0A953PVC1-F1
#
_cell.length_a   1.000
_cell.length_b   1.000
_cell.length_c   1.000
_cell.angle_alpha   90.00
_cell.angle_beta   90.00
_cell.angle_gamma   90.00
#
_symmetry.space_group_name_H-M   'P 1'
#
loop_
_entity.id
_entity.type
_entity.pdbx_description
1 polymer ?
#
loop_
_entity_poly.entity_id
_entity_poly.type
_entity_poly.pdbx_seq_one_letter_code
_entity_poly.pdbx_strand_id
1 'polypeptide(L)'
;MGMASPPPGYNPQTHPNAQSPEIAAEAATRARRMQWWHAAKFGMFIHWGLYSVIGQHEWAMEVEGIPVAQYELLAKHFVPKPNAARAWAKLAKQAGQKYMVMTSKHHEGFCLFDSKLTNYCAPKQACGRDLAAEFVEAARAEGLRVGFY
;
A
#
# COMPACT_ATOMS: atom_id res chain seq x y z
N MET A 1 33.92 -48.55 4.93
CA MET A 1 32.72 -47.75 4.60
C MET A 1 32.42 -47.93 3.12
N GLY A 2 31.52 -48.85 2.78
CA GLY A 2 31.16 -49.15 1.39
C GLY A 2 30.01 -48.24 0.94
N MET A 3 30.19 -47.55 -0.18
CA MET A 3 29.07 -46.87 -0.85
C MET A 3 28.20 -47.94 -1.53
N ALA A 4 26.92 -47.99 -1.18
CA ALA A 4 25.96 -48.85 -1.85
C ALA A 4 25.72 -48.35 -3.28
N SER A 5 25.87 -49.24 -4.26
CA SER A 5 25.53 -48.95 -5.66
C SER A 5 24.04 -48.70 -5.83
N PRO A 6 23.62 -47.75 -6.69
CA PRO A 6 22.21 -47.50 -6.94
C PRO A 6 21.55 -48.71 -7.63
N PRO A 7 20.24 -48.93 -7.39
CA PRO A 7 19.52 -50.07 -7.95
C PRO A 7 19.45 -50.01 -9.49
N PRO A 8 19.37 -51.17 -10.17
CA PRO A 8 19.24 -51.23 -11.62
C PRO A 8 17.96 -50.52 -12.08
N GLY A 9 18.09 -49.55 -12.98
CA GLY A 9 16.97 -48.77 -13.51
C GLY A 9 16.85 -47.33 -12.99
N TYR A 10 17.74 -46.88 -12.10
CA TYR A 10 17.82 -45.46 -11.74
C TYR A 10 18.39 -44.64 -12.90
N ASN A 11 17.52 -43.89 -13.57
CA ASN A 11 17.91 -42.86 -14.52
C ASN A 11 17.83 -41.49 -13.81
N PRO A 12 18.96 -40.83 -13.48
CA PRO A 12 18.95 -39.51 -12.86
C PRO A 12 18.37 -38.40 -13.76
N GLN A 13 18.00 -38.70 -15.02
CA GLN A 13 17.45 -37.74 -15.98
C GLN A 13 15.92 -37.70 -16.10
N THR A 14 15.16 -38.34 -15.21
CA THR A 14 13.69 -38.14 -15.15
C THR A 14 13.30 -37.12 -14.09
N HIS A 15 13.90 -35.94 -14.13
CA HIS A 15 13.22 -34.74 -13.63
C HIS A 15 12.69 -34.01 -14.85
N PRO A 16 11.38 -33.98 -15.09
CA PRO A 16 10.84 -33.05 -16.06
C PRO A 16 11.13 -31.64 -15.53
N ASN A 17 12.23 -31.06 -15.98
CA ASN A 17 12.57 -29.65 -15.83
C ASN A 17 11.73 -28.83 -16.83
N ALA A 18 10.42 -29.00 -16.74
CA ALA A 18 9.42 -28.22 -17.42
C ALA A 18 8.45 -27.77 -16.32
N GLN A 19 8.58 -26.52 -15.89
CA GLN A 19 7.54 -25.88 -15.09
C GLN A 19 6.21 -26.15 -15.78
N SER A 20 5.23 -26.68 -15.03
CA SER A 20 3.92 -27.00 -15.58
C SER A 20 3.35 -25.78 -16.34
N PRO A 21 2.52 -25.97 -17.38
CA PRO A 21 1.96 -24.86 -18.14
C PRO A 21 1.31 -23.77 -17.28
N GLU A 22 0.75 -24.14 -16.13
CA GLU A 22 0.16 -23.24 -15.14
C GLU A 22 1.20 -22.34 -14.45
N ILE A 23 2.33 -22.88 -14.01
CA ILE A 23 3.44 -22.10 -13.42
C ILE A 23 4.01 -21.13 -14.45
N ALA A 24 4.18 -21.58 -15.70
CA ALA A 24 4.66 -20.73 -16.78
C ALA A 24 3.68 -19.58 -17.09
N ALA A 25 2.37 -19.86 -17.10
CA ALA A 25 1.33 -18.85 -17.30
C ALA A 25 1.26 -17.84 -16.15
N GLU A 26 1.40 -18.30 -14.91
CA GLU A 26 1.45 -17.44 -13.73
C GLU A 26 2.68 -16.52 -13.78
N ALA A 27 3.86 -17.07 -14.08
CA ALA A 27 5.09 -16.32 -14.23
C ALA A 27 5.00 -15.26 -15.34
N ALA A 28 4.43 -15.62 -16.51
CA ALA A 28 4.21 -14.68 -17.61
C ALA A 28 3.24 -13.55 -17.21
N THR A 29 2.18 -13.89 -16.49
CA THR A 29 1.20 -12.89 -16.02
C THR A 29 1.83 -11.96 -14.98
N ARG A 30 2.62 -12.49 -14.03
CA ARG A 30 3.38 -11.69 -13.06
C ARG A 30 4.36 -10.75 -13.78
N ALA A 31 5.14 -11.27 -14.73
CA ALA A 31 6.09 -10.48 -15.49
C ALA A 31 5.39 -9.30 -16.19
N ARG A 32 4.28 -9.58 -16.89
CA ARG A 32 3.48 -8.55 -17.56
C ARG A 32 2.96 -7.47 -16.60
N ARG A 33 2.40 -7.86 -15.44
CA ARG A 33 1.87 -6.89 -14.46
C ARG A 33 2.98 -6.04 -13.81
N MET A 34 4.19 -6.60 -13.65
CA MET A 34 5.32 -5.92 -13.01
C MET A 34 6.16 -5.05 -13.94
N GLN A 35 6.01 -5.16 -15.26
CA GLN A 35 6.77 -4.37 -16.25
C GLN A 35 6.76 -2.87 -15.93
N TRP A 36 5.58 -2.29 -15.68
CA TRP A 36 5.48 -0.86 -15.38
C TRP A 36 6.16 -0.50 -14.07
N TRP A 37 6.06 -1.35 -13.03
CA TRP A 37 6.61 -1.08 -11.70
C TRP A 37 8.13 -1.06 -11.76
N HIS A 38 8.70 -2.04 -12.46
CA HIS A 38 10.13 -2.09 -12.74
C HIS A 38 10.60 -0.88 -13.56
N ALA A 39 9.79 -0.36 -14.48
CA ALA A 39 10.11 0.83 -15.27
C ALA A 39 9.93 2.14 -14.47
N ALA A 40 9.00 2.18 -13.52
CA ALA A 40 8.63 3.37 -12.78
C ALA A 40 9.77 3.89 -11.90
N LYS A 41 10.51 2.99 -11.24
CA LYS A 41 11.69 3.22 -10.37
C LYS A 41 11.47 4.10 -9.13
N PHE A 42 10.70 5.18 -9.25
CA PHE A 42 10.59 6.23 -8.27
C PHE A 42 9.13 6.62 -8.05
N GLY A 43 8.73 6.68 -6.78
CA GLY A 43 7.37 7.01 -6.37
C GLY A 43 7.34 7.72 -5.02
N MET A 44 6.17 8.26 -4.69
CA MET A 44 5.91 8.96 -3.43
C MET A 44 5.17 8.03 -2.48
N PHE A 45 5.62 7.92 -1.23
CA PHE A 45 4.87 7.29 -0.17
C PHE A 45 4.34 8.38 0.77
N ILE A 46 3.04 8.40 1.00
CA ILE A 46 2.34 9.30 1.92
C ILE A 46 1.85 8.47 3.10
N HIS A 47 2.47 8.68 4.26
CA HIS A 47 1.93 8.25 5.55
C HIS A 47 1.14 9.40 6.13
N TRP A 48 -0.18 9.21 6.19
CA TRP A 48 -1.08 10.20 6.75
C TRP A 48 -2.26 9.56 7.49
N GLY A 49 -2.57 10.11 8.67
CA GLY A 49 -3.57 9.58 9.60
C GLY A 49 -3.71 10.50 10.82
N LEU A 50 -4.37 10.02 11.86
CA LEU A 50 -4.63 10.78 13.09
C LEU A 50 -3.35 11.16 13.84
N TYR A 51 -2.28 10.36 13.72
CA TYR A 51 -0.95 10.75 14.23
C TYR A 51 -0.46 12.11 13.74
N SER A 52 -0.93 12.58 12.57
CA SER A 52 -0.61 13.92 12.07
C SER A 52 -1.24 15.07 12.86
N VAL A 53 -2.34 14.80 13.60
CA VAL A 53 -3.00 15.80 14.46
C VAL A 53 -2.12 16.15 15.65
N ILE A 54 -1.47 15.15 16.24
CA ILE A 54 -0.57 15.31 17.38
C ILE A 54 0.87 15.64 16.95
N GLY A 55 1.16 15.62 15.66
CA GLY A 55 2.49 15.95 15.12
C GLY A 55 3.57 14.94 15.51
N GLN A 56 3.20 13.69 15.78
CA GLN A 56 4.11 12.62 16.17
C GLN A 56 4.16 11.51 15.12
N HIS A 57 4.99 10.50 15.36
CA HIS A 57 5.15 9.34 14.49
C HIS A 57 3.91 8.43 14.50
N GLU A 58 3.77 7.61 13.47
CA GLU A 58 2.62 6.76 13.19
C GLU A 58 2.43 5.58 14.16
N TRP A 59 3.38 5.41 15.09
CA TRP A 59 3.37 4.42 16.18
C TRP A 59 3.09 5.04 17.56
N ALA A 60 2.79 6.33 17.64
CA ALA A 60 2.60 7.05 18.91
C ALA A 60 1.60 6.36 19.85
N MET A 61 0.49 5.86 19.30
CA MET A 61 -0.51 5.12 20.07
C MET A 61 0.08 3.94 20.86
N GLU A 62 0.94 3.15 20.21
CA GLU A 62 1.56 1.96 20.80
C GLU A 62 2.71 2.37 21.74
N VAL A 63 3.64 3.18 21.24
CA VAL A 63 4.89 3.51 21.94
C VAL A 63 4.63 4.32 23.20
N GLU A 64 3.63 5.21 23.19
CA GLU A 64 3.26 6.03 24.34
C GLU A 64 2.15 5.39 25.19
N GLY A 65 1.63 4.22 24.79
CA GLY A 65 0.58 3.51 25.51
C GLY A 65 -0.74 4.28 25.59
N ILE A 66 -1.11 5.01 24.53
CA ILE A 66 -2.32 5.83 24.49
C ILE A 66 -3.54 4.90 24.37
N PRO A 67 -4.51 4.95 25.32
CA PRO A 67 -5.71 4.14 25.22
C PRO A 67 -6.48 4.40 23.91
N VAL A 68 -7.00 3.34 23.28
CA VAL A 68 -7.78 3.41 22.03
C VAL A 68 -8.85 4.50 22.11
N ALA A 69 -9.69 4.48 23.16
CA ALA A 69 -10.78 5.44 23.32
C ALA A 69 -10.32 6.91 23.42
N GLN A 70 -9.10 7.16 23.89
CA GLN A 70 -8.51 8.49 23.89
C GLN A 70 -7.99 8.87 22.50
N TYR A 71 -7.32 7.93 21.82
CA TYR A 71 -6.74 8.15 20.51
C TYR A 71 -7.81 8.39 19.44
N GLU A 72 -8.96 7.69 19.50
CA GLU A 72 -10.07 7.88 18.57
C GLU A 72 -10.65 9.31 18.60
N LEU A 73 -10.50 10.04 19.71
CA LEU A 73 -10.94 11.44 19.82
C LEU A 73 -10.20 12.37 18.86
N LEU A 74 -9.00 11.99 18.41
CA LEU A 74 -8.21 12.77 17.43
C LEU A 74 -8.95 12.94 16.10
N ALA A 75 -9.87 12.04 15.74
CA ALA A 75 -10.67 12.15 14.52
C ALA A 75 -11.43 13.48 14.45
N LYS A 76 -11.92 14.00 15.59
CA LYS A 76 -12.62 15.29 15.67
C LYS A 76 -11.75 16.48 15.32
N HIS A 77 -10.43 16.33 15.44
CA HIS A 77 -9.43 17.37 15.17
C HIS A 77 -8.71 17.15 13.84
N PHE A 78 -8.99 16.04 13.15
CA PHE A 78 -8.45 15.75 11.83
C PHE A 78 -9.20 16.54 10.75
N VAL A 79 -8.77 17.79 10.55
CA VAL A 79 -9.37 18.74 9.60
C VAL A 79 -8.41 19.03 8.43
N PRO A 80 -8.26 18.08 7.49
CA PRO A 80 -7.39 18.26 6.34
C PRO A 80 -7.82 19.43 5.46
N LYS A 81 -6.83 20.18 4.96
CA LYS A 81 -7.07 21.24 3.97
C LYS A 81 -7.75 20.64 2.72
N PRO A 82 -8.76 21.32 2.14
CA PRO A 82 -9.32 20.91 0.85
C PRO A 82 -8.23 20.82 -0.21
N ASN A 83 -8.34 19.86 -1.13
CA ASN A 83 -7.43 19.66 -2.26
C ASN A 83 -5.94 19.41 -1.90
N ALA A 84 -5.61 18.99 -0.66
CA ALA A 84 -4.23 18.70 -0.27
C ALA A 84 -3.55 17.70 -1.22
N ALA A 85 -4.25 16.64 -1.60
CA ALA A 85 -3.74 15.64 -2.53
C ALA A 85 -3.35 16.19 -3.91
N ARG A 86 -4.03 17.25 -4.40
CA ARG A 86 -3.67 17.89 -5.67
C ARG A 86 -2.31 18.58 -5.59
N ALA A 87 -2.00 19.20 -4.45
CA ALA A 87 -0.68 19.80 -4.25
C ALA A 87 0.41 18.72 -4.22
N TRP A 88 0.16 17.60 -3.54
CA TRP A 88 1.10 16.47 -3.48
C TRP A 88 1.31 15.81 -4.85
N ALA A 89 0.25 15.59 -5.63
CA ALA A 89 0.36 15.00 -6.96
C ALA A 89 1.16 15.90 -7.94
N LYS A 90 0.94 17.21 -7.89
CA LYS A 90 1.74 18.19 -8.65
C LYS A 90 3.21 18.13 -8.27
N LEU A 91 3.50 18.12 -6.97
CA LEU A 91 4.86 17.98 -6.47
C LEU A 91 5.50 16.67 -6.94
N ALA A 92 4.77 15.56 -6.86
CA ALA A 92 5.28 14.25 -7.27
C ALA A 92 5.65 14.21 -8.76
N LYS A 93 4.79 14.77 -9.61
CA LYS A 93 5.06 14.90 -11.04
C LYS A 93 6.27 15.80 -11.31
N GLN A 94 6.37 16.94 -10.64
CA GLN A 94 7.50 17.86 -10.76
C GLN A 94 8.82 17.20 -10.33
N ALA A 95 8.78 16.35 -9.30
CA ALA A 95 9.93 15.56 -8.84
C ALA A 95 10.28 14.38 -9.79
N GLY A 96 9.46 14.11 -10.82
CA GLY A 96 9.69 13.02 -11.77
C GLY A 96 9.20 11.65 -11.30
N GLN A 97 8.45 11.58 -10.20
CA GLN A 97 7.86 10.33 -9.70
C GLN A 97 6.81 9.79 -10.68
N LYS A 98 6.62 8.46 -10.66
CA LYS A 98 5.73 7.75 -11.59
C LYS A 98 4.51 7.12 -10.92
N TYR A 99 4.53 7.03 -9.60
CA TYR A 99 3.42 6.51 -8.81
C TYR A 99 3.40 7.15 -7.42
N MET A 100 2.24 7.05 -6.77
CA MET A 100 2.04 7.44 -5.39
C MET A 100 1.38 6.30 -4.63
N VAL A 101 1.79 6.07 -3.39
CA VAL A 101 1.17 5.14 -2.44
C VAL A 101 0.74 5.94 -1.22
N MET A 102 -0.52 5.81 -0.81
CA MET A 102 -1.03 6.45 0.41
C MET A 102 -1.57 5.40 1.36
N THR A 103 -1.36 5.62 2.67
CA THR A 103 -2.00 4.86 3.74
C THR A 103 -3.52 5.00 3.61
N SER A 104 -4.19 3.94 3.17
CA SER A 104 -5.66 3.82 3.20
C SER A 104 -6.15 3.58 4.64
N LYS A 105 -5.34 2.84 5.41
CA LYS A 105 -5.47 2.60 6.85
C LYS A 105 -4.08 2.25 7.41
N HIS A 106 -3.67 2.87 8.52
CA HIS A 106 -2.43 2.50 9.22
C HIS A 106 -2.70 1.61 10.46
N HIS A 107 -1.69 1.29 11.25
CA HIS A 107 -1.80 0.48 12.47
C HIS A 107 -2.82 1.03 13.50
N GLU A 108 -2.99 2.36 13.56
CA GLU A 108 -4.01 2.99 14.42
C GLU A 108 -5.45 2.60 14.04
N GLY A 109 -5.67 2.06 12.84
CA GLY A 109 -6.96 1.53 12.40
C GLY A 109 -7.89 2.54 11.71
N PHE A 110 -7.54 3.83 11.70
CA PHE A 110 -8.36 4.88 11.09
C PHE A 110 -8.33 4.81 9.56
N CYS A 111 -9.50 4.70 8.93
CA CYS A 111 -9.61 4.60 7.48
C CYS A 111 -9.74 5.99 6.82
N LEU A 112 -8.97 6.24 5.76
CA LEU A 112 -9.08 7.47 4.95
C LEU A 112 -10.18 7.40 3.87
N PHE A 113 -10.87 6.27 3.76
CA PHE A 113 -11.93 5.99 2.78
C PHE A 113 -13.28 5.69 3.46
N ASP A 114 -14.37 5.73 2.70
CA ASP A 114 -15.71 5.38 3.22
C ASP A 114 -15.88 3.87 3.41
N SER A 115 -15.42 3.38 4.55
CA SER A 115 -15.58 1.97 4.92
C SER A 115 -17.02 1.64 5.30
N LYS A 116 -17.57 0.59 4.71
CA LYS A 116 -18.86 -0.01 5.13
C LYS A 116 -18.74 -0.90 6.37
N LEU A 117 -17.53 -1.20 6.82
CA LEU A 117 -17.25 -2.18 7.88
C LEU A 117 -16.91 -1.54 9.23
N THR A 118 -16.68 -0.23 9.27
CA THR A 118 -16.42 0.52 10.50
C THR A 118 -16.91 1.96 10.36
N ASN A 119 -17.15 2.62 11.50
CA ASN A 119 -17.38 4.05 11.56
C ASN A 119 -16.11 4.84 11.84
N TYR A 120 -15.01 4.17 12.17
CA TYR A 120 -13.70 4.78 12.42
C TYR A 120 -13.00 5.16 11.10
N CYS A 121 -13.56 6.16 10.42
CA CYS A 121 -13.09 6.64 9.13
C CYS A 121 -13.33 8.14 8.90
N ALA A 122 -12.55 8.73 8.00
CA ALA A 122 -12.59 10.15 7.69
C ALA A 122 -13.98 10.68 7.24
N PRO A 123 -14.74 9.96 6.39
CA PRO A 123 -16.09 10.39 6.01
C PRO A 123 -17.11 10.44 7.14
N LYS A 124 -16.96 9.62 8.19
CA LYS A 124 -17.98 9.47 9.24
C LYS A 124 -17.63 10.18 10.54
N GLN A 125 -16.34 10.28 10.87
CA GLN A 125 -15.88 10.79 12.17
C GLN A 125 -14.92 11.98 12.09
N ALA A 126 -14.52 12.39 10.88
CA ALA A 126 -13.65 13.55 10.69
C ALA A 126 -14.25 14.52 9.66
N CYS A 127 -13.56 14.75 8.54
CA CYS A 127 -13.87 15.81 7.61
C CYS A 127 -15.05 15.59 6.67
N GLY A 128 -15.77 14.46 6.76
CA GLY A 128 -16.93 14.19 5.91
C GLY A 128 -16.59 13.88 4.45
N ARG A 129 -15.31 13.65 4.14
CA ARG A 129 -14.80 13.45 2.77
C ARG A 129 -14.04 12.15 2.65
N ASP A 130 -14.17 11.49 1.49
CA ASP A 130 -13.37 10.33 1.13
C ASP A 130 -11.99 10.80 0.61
N LEU A 131 -11.01 10.80 1.50
CA LEU A 131 -9.67 11.31 1.23
C LEU A 131 -8.88 10.36 0.33
N ALA A 132 -9.18 9.06 0.37
CA ALA A 132 -8.61 8.09 -0.56
C ALA A 132 -9.11 8.32 -1.99
N ALA A 133 -10.40 8.64 -2.17
CA ALA A 133 -10.95 9.01 -3.47
C ALA A 133 -10.33 10.33 -3.97
N GLU A 134 -10.22 11.36 -3.13
CA GLU A 134 -9.53 12.62 -3.50
C GLU A 134 -8.08 12.38 -3.93
N PHE A 135 -7.37 11.48 -3.27
CA PHE A 135 -6.01 11.06 -3.62
C PHE A 135 -5.95 10.37 -4.99
N VAL A 136 -6.84 9.40 -5.24
CA VAL A 136 -6.92 8.69 -6.53
C VAL A 136 -7.13 9.68 -7.67
N GLU A 137 -8.08 10.59 -7.52
CA GLU A 137 -8.41 11.58 -8.54
C GLU A 137 -7.24 12.55 -8.77
N ALA A 138 -6.58 13.01 -7.70
CA ALA A 138 -5.41 13.88 -7.81
C ALA A 138 -4.22 13.20 -8.52
N ALA A 139 -3.89 11.97 -8.15
CA ALA A 139 -2.79 11.23 -8.76
C ALA A 139 -3.06 10.94 -10.24
N ARG A 140 -4.27 10.47 -10.58
CA ARG A 140 -4.67 10.17 -11.96
C ARG A 140 -4.68 11.41 -12.85
N ALA A 141 -5.13 12.56 -12.32
CA ALA A 141 -5.11 13.83 -13.05
C ALA A 141 -3.69 14.25 -13.47
N GLU A 142 -2.66 13.85 -12.72
CA GLU A 142 -1.26 14.13 -13.04
C GLU A 142 -0.57 12.99 -13.81
N GLY A 143 -1.30 11.93 -14.17
CA GLY A 143 -0.77 10.77 -14.91
C GLY A 143 0.05 9.81 -14.03
N LEU A 144 -0.11 9.87 -12.71
CA LEU A 144 0.59 9.03 -11.75
C LEU A 144 -0.21 7.76 -11.47
N ARG A 145 0.49 6.63 -11.34
CA ARG A 145 -0.13 5.38 -10.88
C ARG A 145 -0.41 5.44 -9.38
N VAL A 146 -1.44 4.70 -8.97
CA VAL A 146 -1.97 4.71 -7.60
C VAL A 146 -1.64 3.38 -6.91
N GLY A 147 -1.21 3.47 -5.66
CA GLY A 147 -1.18 2.35 -4.72
C GLY A 147 -1.83 2.72 -3.40
N PHE A 148 -2.30 1.69 -2.70
CA PHE A 148 -2.79 1.81 -1.33
C PHE A 148 -1.91 0.96 -0.42
N TYR A 149 -1.56 1.55 0.73
CA TYR A 149 -1.05 0.84 1.89
C TYR A 149 -2.19 0.58 2.85
#